data_AF-A0A6B2CJ91-F1
#
_entry.id   AF-A0A6B2CJ91-F1
#
_cell.length_a   1.000
_cell.length_b   1.000
_cell.length_c   1.000
_cell.angle_alpha   90.00
_cell.angle_beta   90.00
_cell.angle_gamma   90.00
#
_symmetry.space_group_name_H-M   'P 1'
#
loop_
_entity.id
_entity.type
_entity.pdbx_description
1 polymer ?
#
loop_
_entity_poly.entity_id
_entity_poly.type
_entity_poly.pdbx_seq_one_letter_code
_entity_poly.pdbx_strand_id
1 'polypeptide(L)'
;MAERFDRYYEYFSGRSRAIRSGRFRRINLGVVTINLSGGGSVVRVNVGKGGGKHTVEAAGGVVQGEEVNLTNPPDNIKVVKGRRVRIENSDLESVEGEEVTLVNVDVEKVAGKVVKVVHGDVDHVEGEDVTLINVDAREVVVTRGRFVNCDIEALKYREHYEAVNTDIGEVSRV
;
A
#
# COMPACT_ATOMS: atom_id res chain seq x y z
N MET A 1 -20.57 -59.34 -3.21
CA MET A 1 -19.42 -58.50 -3.62
C MET A 1 -19.79 -57.03 -3.91
N ALA A 2 -21.07 -56.62 -3.91
CA ALA A 2 -21.49 -55.23 -4.08
C ALA A 2 -21.45 -54.39 -2.78
N GLU A 3 -21.61 -55.00 -1.61
CA GLU A 3 -21.72 -54.31 -0.30
C GLU A 3 -20.44 -53.59 0.19
N ARG A 4 -19.30 -53.79 -0.48
CA ARG A 4 -18.06 -53.08 -0.16
C ARG A 4 -17.89 -51.78 -0.94
N PHE A 5 -18.61 -51.61 -2.05
CA PHE A 5 -18.55 -50.38 -2.86
C PHE A 5 -19.48 -49.28 -2.32
N ASP A 6 -20.62 -49.64 -1.73
CA ASP A 6 -21.56 -48.66 -1.17
C ASP A 6 -21.00 -47.90 0.04
N ARG A 7 -20.19 -48.56 0.87
CA ARG A 7 -19.54 -47.94 2.03
C ARG A 7 -18.50 -46.87 1.64
N TYR A 8 -17.91 -46.97 0.45
CA TYR A 8 -16.97 -45.98 -0.05
C TYR A 8 -17.70 -44.72 -0.55
N TYR A 9 -18.89 -44.89 -1.13
CA TYR A 9 -19.70 -43.76 -1.60
C TYR A 9 -20.35 -42.97 -0.46
N GLU A 10 -20.74 -43.61 0.64
CA GLU A 10 -21.28 -42.91 1.82
C GLU A 10 -20.23 -42.04 2.52
N TYR A 11 -18.96 -42.48 2.55
CA TYR A 11 -17.88 -41.72 3.19
C TYR A 11 -17.59 -40.37 2.47
N PHE A 12 -17.75 -40.33 1.15
CA PHE A 12 -17.51 -39.12 0.35
C PHE A 12 -18.79 -38.31 0.06
N SER A 13 -19.97 -38.94 0.04
CA SER A 13 -21.25 -38.24 -0.16
C SER A 13 -21.82 -37.63 1.13
N GLY A 14 -21.47 -38.18 2.30
CA GLY A 14 -21.87 -37.64 3.60
C GLY A 14 -21.22 -36.30 3.97
N ARG A 15 -20.08 -35.95 3.36
CA ARG A 15 -19.39 -34.67 3.62
C ARG A 15 -20.03 -33.46 2.93
N SER A 16 -20.93 -33.70 1.97
CA SER A 16 -21.51 -32.64 1.13
C SER A 16 -22.82 -32.06 1.68
N ARG A 17 -23.37 -32.58 2.77
CA ARG A 17 -24.60 -32.06 3.41
C ARG A 17 -24.38 -31.19 4.65
N ALA A 18 -23.14 -31.02 5.11
CA ALA A 18 -22.80 -30.08 6.19
C ALA A 18 -22.50 -28.65 5.70
N ILE A 19 -22.65 -28.36 4.40
CA ILE A 19 -22.43 -27.04 3.80
C ILE A 19 -23.76 -26.30 3.63
N ARG A 20 -24.61 -26.35 4.66
CA ARG A 20 -25.85 -25.55 4.74
C ARG A 20 -26.08 -25.11 6.18
N SER A 21 -25.17 -24.29 6.70
CA SER A 21 -25.49 -23.21 7.64
C SER A 21 -24.19 -22.58 8.15
N GLY A 22 -24.12 -21.25 8.06
CA GLY A 22 -23.28 -20.47 8.96
C GLY A 22 -21.80 -20.31 8.59
N ARG A 23 -21.53 -19.29 7.77
CA ARG A 23 -20.41 -18.36 7.99
C ARG A 23 -19.01 -19.00 7.86
N PHE A 24 -18.53 -19.14 6.62
CA PHE A 24 -17.08 -19.19 6.34
C PHE A 24 -16.45 -17.86 6.77
N ARG A 25 -16.09 -17.73 8.05
CA ARG A 25 -15.47 -16.50 8.59
C ARG A 25 -13.96 -16.51 8.42
N ARG A 26 -13.32 -17.66 8.28
CA ARG A 26 -11.85 -17.75 8.23
C ARG A 26 -11.40 -18.89 7.33
N ILE A 27 -10.55 -18.60 6.34
CA ILE A 27 -9.81 -19.58 5.55
C ILE A 27 -8.41 -19.65 6.14
N ASN A 28 -7.97 -20.84 6.55
CA ASN A 28 -6.62 -21.07 7.07
C ASN A 28 -5.88 -22.03 6.13
N LEU A 29 -4.87 -21.53 5.43
CA LEU A 29 -4.03 -22.26 4.48
C LEU A 29 -2.64 -22.55 5.08
N GLY A 30 -2.55 -22.70 6.40
CA GLY A 30 -1.32 -23.00 7.13
C GLY A 30 -0.47 -21.77 7.40
N VAL A 31 0.13 -21.18 6.35
CA VAL A 31 0.92 -19.93 6.42
C VAL A 31 0.09 -18.68 6.16
N VAL A 32 -1.11 -18.83 5.59
CA VAL A 32 -2.02 -17.71 5.27
C VAL A 32 -3.33 -17.89 6.05
N THR A 33 -3.75 -16.86 6.78
CA THR A 33 -5.08 -16.77 7.38
C THR A 33 -5.86 -15.63 6.75
N ILE A 34 -6.97 -15.95 6.08
CA ILE A 34 -7.90 -14.98 5.47
C ILE A 34 -9.16 -14.90 6.34
N ASN A 35 -9.49 -13.73 6.88
CA ASN A 35 -10.70 -13.51 7.66
C ASN A 35 -11.71 -12.74 6.81
N LEU A 36 -12.89 -13.33 6.58
CA LEU A 36 -13.93 -12.85 5.64
C LEU A 36 -15.17 -12.29 6.35
N SER A 37 -15.09 -11.99 7.66
CA SER A 37 -16.24 -11.48 8.40
C SER A 37 -16.44 -9.97 8.21
N GLY A 38 -17.47 -9.61 7.44
CA GLY A 38 -18.25 -8.35 7.45
C GLY A 38 -17.54 -7.08 7.93
N GLY A 39 -16.87 -6.40 6.99
CA GLY A 39 -16.24 -5.08 7.19
C GLY A 39 -14.91 -4.91 6.45
N GLY A 40 -14.30 -6.02 6.01
CA GLY A 40 -13.03 -6.03 5.28
C GLY A 40 -12.41 -7.43 5.35
N SER A 41 -11.68 -7.83 4.31
CA SER A 41 -11.05 -9.15 4.25
C SER A 41 -9.60 -9.05 4.72
N VAL A 42 -9.30 -9.43 5.95
CA VAL A 42 -7.92 -9.36 6.48
C VAL A 42 -7.14 -10.61 6.06
N VAL A 43 -6.04 -10.45 5.32
CA VAL A 43 -5.14 -11.54 4.90
C VAL A 43 -3.84 -11.44 5.68
N ARG A 44 -3.62 -12.34 6.64
CA ARG A 44 -2.36 -12.42 7.39
C ARG A 44 -1.51 -13.55 6.81
N VAL A 45 -0.32 -13.22 6.32
CA VAL A 45 0.66 -14.20 5.83
C VAL A 45 1.80 -14.28 6.84
N ASN A 46 1.86 -15.37 7.60
CA ASN A 46 2.97 -15.68 8.50
C ASN A 46 3.92 -16.63 7.77
N VAL A 47 4.96 -16.12 7.11
CA VAL A 47 6.04 -16.98 6.59
C VAL A 47 7.08 -17.14 7.70
N GLY A 48 7.30 -18.38 8.14
CA GLY A 48 8.22 -18.69 9.23
C GLY A 48 9.70 -18.56 8.87
N LYS A 49 10.51 -18.28 9.91
CA LYS A 49 11.99 -18.19 9.96
C LYS A 49 12.64 -17.04 9.19
N GLY A 50 12.17 -15.82 9.42
CA GLY A 50 12.92 -14.63 9.01
C GLY A 50 12.17 -13.33 9.24
N GLY A 51 11.94 -12.96 10.50
CA GLY A 51 11.73 -11.57 10.95
C GLY A 51 10.56 -10.72 10.44
N GLY A 52 9.93 -11.03 9.30
CA GLY A 52 8.91 -10.18 8.70
C GLY A 52 7.49 -10.58 9.13
N LYS A 53 6.85 -9.78 9.98
CA LYS A 53 5.38 -9.84 10.15
C LYS A 53 4.73 -9.13 8.96
N HIS A 54 4.35 -9.89 7.93
CA HIS A 54 3.55 -9.35 6.82
C HIS A 54 2.07 -9.28 7.23
N THR A 55 1.63 -8.11 7.67
CA THR A 55 0.24 -7.90 8.13
C THR A 55 -0.55 -7.11 7.10
N VAL A 56 -1.11 -7.77 6.08
CA VAL A 56 -2.04 -7.10 5.15
C VAL A 56 -3.41 -6.96 5.83
N GLU A 57 -3.61 -5.83 6.50
CA GLU A 57 -4.88 -5.48 7.15
C GLU A 57 -5.85 -4.82 6.17
N ALA A 58 -6.44 -5.59 5.25
CA ALA A 58 -7.51 -5.09 4.38
C ALA A 58 -8.88 -4.94 5.11
N ALA A 59 -8.86 -4.30 6.29
CA ALA A 59 -10.02 -3.75 6.97
C ALA A 59 -9.82 -2.24 7.15
N GLY A 60 -10.71 -1.42 6.58
CA GLY A 60 -10.62 0.04 6.66
C GLY A 60 -9.69 0.70 5.63
N GLY A 61 -9.29 -0.01 4.58
CA GLY A 61 -8.51 0.58 3.48
C GLY A 61 -7.04 0.85 3.79
N VAL A 62 -6.50 0.21 4.82
CA VAL A 62 -5.09 0.35 5.19
C VAL A 62 -4.29 -0.84 4.68
N VAL A 63 -3.09 -0.63 4.15
CA VAL A 63 -2.13 -1.70 3.87
C VAL A 63 -0.86 -1.42 4.66
N GLN A 64 -0.42 -2.41 5.45
CA GLN A 64 0.81 -2.30 6.23
C GLN A 64 1.75 -3.47 5.97
N GLY A 65 3.05 -3.21 5.86
CA GLY A 65 4.04 -4.27 5.68
C GLY A 65 5.47 -3.76 5.76
N GLU A 66 6.45 -4.66 5.86
CA GLU A 66 7.85 -4.25 5.72
C GLU A 66 8.14 -3.81 4.28
N GLU A 67 7.68 -4.58 3.31
CA GLU A 67 7.73 -4.25 1.88
C GLU A 67 6.32 -4.30 1.30
N VAL A 68 5.89 -3.21 0.68
CA VAL A 68 4.56 -3.07 0.09
C VAL A 68 4.72 -2.66 -1.38
N ASN A 69 4.32 -3.54 -2.29
CA ASN A 69 4.34 -3.29 -3.72
C ASN A 69 2.90 -3.45 -4.24
N LEU A 70 2.28 -2.36 -4.70
CA LEU A 70 0.91 -2.35 -5.20
C LEU A 70 0.87 -1.79 -6.63
N THR A 71 0.13 -2.44 -7.51
CA THR A 71 -0.07 -1.98 -8.89
C THR A 71 -1.55 -2.08 -9.20
N ASN A 72 -2.18 -0.96 -9.54
CA ASN A 72 -3.64 -0.82 -9.65
C ASN A 72 -4.37 -1.38 -8.41
N PRO A 73 -4.01 -0.93 -7.17
CA PRO A 73 -4.76 -1.32 -5.99
C PRO A 73 -6.23 -0.92 -6.13
N PRO A 74 -7.16 -1.70 -5.55
CA PRO A 74 -8.57 -1.32 -5.53
C PRO A 74 -8.81 -0.02 -4.75
N ASP A 75 -9.80 0.77 -5.16
CA ASP A 75 -10.14 2.11 -4.63
C ASP A 75 -10.47 2.15 -3.13
N ASN A 76 -10.71 0.99 -2.53
CA ASN A 76 -10.95 0.86 -1.11
C ASN A 76 -9.65 0.93 -0.29
N ILE A 77 -8.47 0.91 -0.91
CA ILE A 77 -7.19 1.18 -0.26
C ILE A 77 -6.96 2.69 -0.27
N LYS A 78 -6.78 3.26 0.92
CA LYS A 78 -6.60 4.69 1.15
C LYS A 78 -5.27 5.01 1.82
N VAL A 79 -4.78 4.13 2.68
CA VAL A 79 -3.55 4.37 3.44
C VAL A 79 -2.57 3.23 3.26
N VAL A 80 -1.32 3.55 2.97
CA VAL A 80 -0.24 2.56 2.84
C VAL A 80 0.93 2.92 3.74
N LYS A 81 1.36 1.96 4.57
CA LYS A 81 2.50 2.14 5.47
C LYS A 81 3.47 0.99 5.32
N GLY A 82 4.75 1.29 5.16
CA GLY A 82 5.76 0.25 5.19
C GLY A 82 7.18 0.76 5.21
N ARG A 83 8.15 -0.13 5.39
CA ARG A 83 9.55 0.30 5.32
C ARG A 83 9.91 0.66 3.88
N ARG A 84 9.54 -0.18 2.92
CA ARG A 84 9.72 0.06 1.49
C ARG A 84 8.37 0.00 0.81
N VAL A 85 7.96 1.08 0.16
CA VAL A 85 6.64 1.21 -0.46
C VAL A 85 6.81 1.56 -1.93
N ARG A 86 6.18 0.78 -2.80
CA ARG A 86 6.04 1.08 -4.23
C ARG A 86 4.58 0.98 -4.64
N ILE A 87 4.03 2.03 -5.22
CA ILE A 87 2.64 2.07 -5.66
C ILE A 87 2.54 2.66 -7.06
N GLU A 88 1.72 2.04 -7.90
CA GLU A 88 1.48 2.50 -9.27
C GLU A 88 -0.02 2.54 -9.58
N ASN A 89 -0.47 3.62 -10.24
CA ASN A 89 -1.85 3.84 -10.70
C ASN A 89 -2.87 3.74 -9.55
N SER A 90 -2.86 4.70 -8.65
CA SER A 90 -3.71 4.67 -7.45
C SER A 90 -4.02 6.06 -6.91
N ASP A 91 -5.20 6.18 -6.31
CA ASP A 91 -5.61 7.34 -5.54
C ASP A 91 -5.58 6.98 -4.04
N LEU A 92 -4.82 7.73 -3.24
CA LEU A 92 -4.57 7.42 -1.83
C LEU A 92 -4.71 8.66 -0.96
N GLU A 93 -5.13 8.48 0.29
CA GLU A 93 -5.10 9.54 1.29
C GLU A 93 -3.69 9.70 1.85
N SER A 94 -2.98 8.60 2.13
CA SER A 94 -1.67 8.70 2.76
C SER A 94 -0.71 7.55 2.46
N VAL A 95 0.55 7.89 2.22
CA VAL A 95 1.66 6.94 2.08
C VAL A 95 2.81 7.29 3.02
N GLU A 96 3.23 6.34 3.84
CA GLU A 96 4.36 6.52 4.77
C GLU A 96 5.39 5.40 4.64
N GLY A 97 6.69 5.75 4.60
CA GLY A 97 7.75 4.75 4.69
C GLY A 97 9.19 5.27 4.78
N GLU A 98 10.15 4.36 4.92
CA GLU A 98 11.58 4.74 4.84
C GLU A 98 11.97 5.03 3.39
N GLU A 99 11.59 4.15 2.47
CA GLU A 99 11.72 4.33 1.02
C GLU A 99 10.34 4.29 0.37
N VAL A 100 9.94 5.37 -0.30
CA VAL A 100 8.64 5.49 -0.98
C VAL A 100 8.85 5.78 -2.46
N THR A 101 8.23 5.01 -3.34
CA THR A 101 8.21 5.22 -4.80
C THR A 101 6.78 5.17 -5.32
N LEU A 102 6.32 6.25 -5.92
CA LEU A 102 4.97 6.38 -6.43
C LEU A 102 4.99 6.73 -7.92
N VAL A 103 4.10 6.12 -8.71
CA VAL A 103 4.02 6.34 -10.17
C VAL A 103 2.57 6.46 -10.61
N ASN A 104 2.22 7.52 -11.34
CA ASN A 104 0.85 7.79 -11.79
C ASN A 104 -0.14 7.76 -10.61
N VAL A 105 0.08 8.59 -9.60
CA VAL A 105 -0.74 8.59 -8.38
C VAL A 105 -1.38 9.95 -8.11
N ASP A 106 -2.50 9.93 -7.39
CA ASP A 106 -3.09 11.09 -6.72
C ASP A 106 -3.04 10.83 -5.22
N VAL A 107 -2.30 11.64 -4.43
CA VAL A 107 -2.07 11.37 -3.01
C VAL A 107 -2.18 12.62 -2.15
N GLU A 108 -3.00 12.61 -1.10
CA GLU A 108 -3.07 13.80 -0.22
C GLU A 108 -1.78 13.99 0.59
N LYS A 109 -1.20 12.91 1.13
CA LYS A 109 0.03 13.01 1.95
C LYS A 109 1.05 11.90 1.70
N VAL A 110 2.28 12.29 1.44
CA VAL A 110 3.44 11.39 1.33
C VAL A 110 4.50 11.78 2.33
N ALA A 111 4.94 10.82 3.16
CA ALA A 111 6.04 11.03 4.09
C ALA A 111 7.07 9.91 4.04
N GLY A 112 8.34 10.26 4.00
CA GLY A 112 9.39 9.25 4.14
C GLY A 112 10.81 9.77 4.16
N LYS A 113 11.76 8.88 4.42
CA LYS A 113 13.18 9.27 4.41
C LYS A 113 13.64 9.55 2.98
N VAL A 114 13.36 8.63 2.07
CA VAL A 114 13.60 8.77 0.63
C VAL A 114 12.27 8.67 -0.09
N VAL A 115 11.88 9.71 -0.81
CA VAL A 115 10.61 9.78 -1.53
C VAL A 115 10.87 10.03 -3.02
N LYS A 116 10.24 9.22 -3.86
CA LYS A 116 10.23 9.42 -5.31
C LYS A 116 8.82 9.38 -5.83
N VAL A 117 8.39 10.43 -6.53
CA VAL A 117 7.08 10.48 -7.21
C VAL A 117 7.29 10.81 -8.68
N VAL A 118 6.63 10.05 -9.56
CA VAL A 118 6.73 10.21 -11.01
C VAL A 118 5.33 10.22 -11.61
N HIS A 119 4.94 11.33 -12.25
CA HIS A 119 3.57 11.57 -12.72
C HIS A 119 2.55 11.50 -11.58
N GLY A 120 2.06 12.64 -11.11
CA GLY A 120 1.01 12.63 -10.10
C GLY A 120 0.62 14.00 -9.60
N ASP A 121 -0.38 13.98 -8.72
CA ASP A 121 -0.85 15.12 -7.94
C ASP A 121 -0.65 14.78 -6.46
N VAL A 122 0.03 15.65 -5.70
CA VAL A 122 0.32 15.42 -4.29
C VAL A 122 0.15 16.67 -3.44
N ASP A 123 -0.84 16.69 -2.56
CA ASP A 123 -1.09 17.86 -1.71
C ASP A 123 0.09 18.16 -0.75
N HIS A 124 0.67 17.15 -0.11
CA HIS A 124 1.78 17.35 0.83
C HIS A 124 2.85 16.26 0.73
N VAL A 125 4.11 16.67 0.55
CA VAL A 125 5.29 15.79 0.55
C VAL A 125 6.26 16.18 1.66
N GLU A 126 6.63 15.22 2.50
CA GLU A 126 7.65 15.40 3.55
C GLU A 126 8.76 14.35 3.44
N GLY A 127 10.03 14.78 3.45
CA GLY A 127 11.12 13.81 3.54
C GLY A 127 12.55 14.34 3.64
N GLU A 128 13.52 13.43 3.85
CA GLU A 128 14.93 13.83 3.88
C GLU A 128 15.48 14.00 2.46
N ASP A 129 15.22 13.07 1.56
CA ASP A 129 15.67 13.08 0.17
C ASP A 129 14.49 12.83 -0.77
N VAL A 130 14.05 13.87 -1.47
CA VAL A 130 12.81 13.84 -2.26
C VAL A 130 13.11 14.12 -3.72
N THR A 131 12.61 13.25 -4.61
CA THR A 131 12.64 13.41 -6.06
C THR A 131 11.23 13.45 -6.63
N LEU A 132 10.83 14.55 -7.26
CA LEU A 132 9.56 14.68 -7.96
C LEU A 132 9.81 14.89 -9.46
N ILE A 133 9.05 14.20 -10.30
CA ILE A 133 9.15 14.28 -11.76
C ILE A 133 7.75 14.33 -12.35
N ASN A 134 7.40 15.41 -13.06
CA ASN A 134 6.06 15.59 -13.64
C ASN A 134 4.96 15.56 -12.57
N VAL A 135 5.14 16.33 -11.49
CA VAL A 135 4.23 16.32 -10.32
C VAL A 135 3.71 17.72 -10.05
N ASP A 136 2.41 17.83 -9.79
CA ASP A 136 1.79 19.00 -9.17
C ASP A 136 1.75 18.78 -7.66
N ALA A 137 2.19 19.77 -6.87
CA ALA A 137 2.19 19.66 -5.42
C ALA A 137 1.89 20.98 -4.70
N ARG A 138 1.08 20.94 -3.65
CA ARG A 138 0.80 22.16 -2.86
C ARG A 138 1.94 22.48 -1.89
N GLU A 139 2.38 21.52 -1.09
CA GLU A 139 3.45 21.75 -0.12
C GLU A 139 4.52 20.66 -0.15
N VAL A 140 5.78 21.07 -0.22
CA VAL A 140 6.93 20.17 -0.23
C VAL A 140 7.91 20.59 0.88
N VAL A 141 8.11 19.72 1.87
CA VAL A 141 9.01 19.94 3.02
C VAL A 141 10.15 18.93 2.98
N VAL A 142 11.37 19.41 2.71
CA VAL A 142 12.49 18.52 2.41
C VAL A 142 13.79 18.91 3.11
N THR A 143 14.66 17.93 3.38
CA THR A 143 16.05 18.27 3.68
C THR A 143 16.81 18.55 2.37
N ARG A 144 16.69 17.63 1.41
CA ARG A 144 17.21 17.74 0.04
C ARG A 144 16.13 17.41 -0.98
N GLY A 145 16.01 18.21 -2.02
CA GLY A 145 15.00 18.04 -3.08
C GLY A 145 15.58 18.02 -4.48
N ARG A 146 14.98 17.25 -5.38
CA ARG A 146 15.18 17.33 -6.82
C ARG A 146 13.84 17.31 -7.54
N PHE A 147 13.55 18.36 -8.29
CA PHE A 147 12.26 18.58 -8.92
C PHE A 147 12.44 18.79 -10.42
N VAL A 148 11.71 18.04 -11.23
CA VAL A 148 11.81 18.11 -12.69
C VAL A 148 10.43 18.18 -13.31
N ASN A 149 10.15 19.26 -14.05
CA ASN A 149 8.86 19.48 -14.69
C ASN A 149 7.69 19.43 -13.70
N CYS A 150 7.80 20.17 -12.60
CA CYS A 150 6.80 20.21 -11.54
C CYS A 150 6.12 21.59 -11.45
N ASP A 151 4.96 21.61 -10.83
CA ASP A 151 4.35 22.83 -10.28
C ASP A 151 4.30 22.64 -8.75
N ILE A 152 4.85 23.58 -7.99
CA ILE A 152 4.94 23.49 -6.53
C ILE A 152 4.46 24.80 -5.92
N GLU A 153 3.34 24.81 -5.19
CA GLU A 153 2.86 26.06 -4.59
C GLU A 153 3.81 26.57 -3.49
N ALA A 154 4.29 25.69 -2.60
CA ALA A 154 5.20 26.04 -1.50
C ALA A 154 6.29 25.00 -1.25
N LEU A 155 7.56 25.44 -1.24
CA LEU A 155 8.74 24.64 -0.92
C LEU A 155 9.42 25.13 0.37
N LYS A 156 9.60 24.21 1.33
CA LYS A 156 10.41 24.39 2.53
C LYS A 156 11.60 23.44 2.48
N TYR A 157 12.82 23.96 2.42
CA TYR A 157 14.03 23.13 2.34
C TYR A 157 15.05 23.46 3.44
N ARG A 158 15.84 22.47 3.86
CA ARG A 158 16.88 22.67 4.90
C ARG A 158 18.29 22.83 4.34
N GLU A 159 18.71 21.91 3.48
CA GLU A 159 20.08 21.85 2.95
C GLU A 159 20.17 22.41 1.52
N HIS A 160 19.49 21.78 0.56
CA HIS A 160 19.64 22.07 -0.86
C HIS A 160 18.41 21.60 -1.67
N TYR A 161 18.14 22.26 -2.80
CA TYR A 161 17.25 21.70 -3.82
C TYR A 161 17.76 21.99 -5.24
N GLU A 162 17.44 21.10 -6.17
CA GLU A 162 17.61 21.29 -7.62
C GLU A 162 16.22 21.33 -8.28
N ALA A 163 16.00 22.30 -9.17
CA ALA A 163 14.75 22.44 -9.92
C ALA A 163 15.05 22.63 -11.41
N VAL A 164 14.40 21.84 -12.27
CA VAL A 164 14.58 21.89 -13.74
C VAL A 164 13.22 21.89 -14.41
N ASN A 165 12.91 22.95 -15.16
CA ASN A 165 11.58 23.15 -15.76
C ASN A 165 10.44 23.11 -14.73
N THR A 166 10.70 23.55 -13.49
CA THR A 166 9.74 23.50 -12.40
C THR A 166 9.34 24.92 -12.03
N ASP A 167 8.03 25.16 -11.89
CA ASP A 167 7.50 26.38 -11.28
C ASP A 167 7.40 26.19 -9.76
N ILE A 168 7.78 27.21 -8.99
CA ILE A 168 7.67 27.19 -7.53
C ILE A 168 7.17 28.54 -7.04
N GLY A 169 6.00 28.55 -6.43
CA GLY A 169 5.34 29.77 -5.94
C GLY A 169 6.11 30.43 -4.80
N GLU A 170 6.13 29.77 -3.64
CA GLU A 170 6.83 30.21 -2.44
C GLU A 170 8.01 29.31 -2.09
N VAL A 171 9.16 29.89 -1.77
CA VAL A 171 10.36 29.16 -1.36
C VAL A 171 10.87 29.70 -0.04
N SER A 172 11.07 28.81 0.93
CA SER A 172 11.63 29.16 2.23
C SER A 172 12.65 28.13 2.70
N ARG A 173 13.63 28.62 3.46
CA ARG A 173 14.65 27.78 4.09
C ARG A 173 14.35 27.64 5.58
N VAL A 174 14.38 26.40 6.08
CA VAL A 174 14.07 26.04 7.49
C VAL A 174 15.26 25.42 8.21
#